data_AF-A0A1G0YG85-F1
#
_entry.id   AF-A0A1G0YG85-F1
#
_cell.length_a   1.000
_cell.length_b   1.000
_cell.length_c   1.000
_cell.angle_alpha   90.00
_cell.angle_beta   90.00
_cell.angle_gamma   90.00
#
_symmetry.space_group_name_H-M   'P 1'
#
loop_
_entity.id
_entity.type
_entity.pdbx_description
1 polymer ?
#
loop_
_entity_poly.entity_id
_entity_poly.type
_entity_poly.pdbx_seq_one_letter_code
_entity_poly.pdbx_strand_id
1 'polypeptide(L)'
;MNYRSLVNTLVVGLCIALTNSPTMLSLGAGIYSDNQQADAIALDPEVQQEISRTVAMLSSGTIPEETVQNVVQEFKGFKNRTSQELLLQVLAVYGGKDEYRSNPKAEMSKRLLLSSLLQDMTSFDIVASVGPKYEQAINPKLQKSLRHALDTVAFKNGNVDPDFDAFSSYIEQNKNRPPQKLVAYMYGCNPQAAALSMARIYGDKDAEADLANKLKNDPKAVLQTFASRSEWWARLYVAEMMKKNPQLRDVSLIEKLTQDPHPLIRKTIVELNAKR
;
A
#
# COMPACT_ATOMS: atom_id res chain seq x y z
N MET A 1 -10.09 -9.52 -29.83
CA MET A 1 -9.49 -10.05 -28.59
C MET A 1 -10.63 -10.28 -27.60
N ASN A 2 -10.75 -11.44 -26.93
CA ASN A 2 -11.86 -11.68 -25.99
C ASN A 2 -11.58 -10.94 -24.66
N TYR A 3 -12.61 -10.41 -23.97
CA TYR A 3 -12.56 -9.83 -22.62
C TYR A 3 -11.59 -10.56 -21.68
N ARG A 4 -11.53 -11.90 -21.72
CA ARG A 4 -10.56 -12.70 -20.94
C ARG A 4 -9.08 -12.38 -21.23
N SER A 5 -8.72 -12.06 -22.46
CA SER A 5 -7.35 -11.73 -22.85
C SER A 5 -6.92 -10.37 -22.33
N LEU A 6 -7.82 -9.38 -22.37
CA LEU A 6 -7.55 -8.02 -21.91
C LEU A 6 -7.53 -7.94 -20.38
N VAL A 7 -8.46 -8.66 -19.75
CA VAL A 7 -8.39 -8.96 -18.32
C VAL A 7 -7.07 -9.67 -18.04
N ASN A 8 -6.66 -10.71 -18.76
CA ASN A 8 -5.36 -11.34 -18.48
C ASN A 8 -4.17 -10.39 -18.66
N THR A 9 -4.12 -9.53 -19.67
CA THR A 9 -2.98 -8.60 -19.82
C THR A 9 -2.95 -7.54 -18.70
N LEU A 10 -4.10 -6.97 -18.33
CA LEU A 10 -4.20 -5.95 -17.27
C LEU A 10 -4.19 -6.54 -15.86
N VAL A 11 -4.75 -7.74 -15.69
CA VAL A 11 -4.92 -8.43 -14.41
C VAL A 11 -3.77 -9.37 -14.11
N VAL A 12 -2.99 -9.89 -15.06
CA VAL A 12 -1.78 -10.69 -14.72
C VAL A 12 -0.77 -9.82 -13.96
N GLY A 13 -0.59 -8.55 -14.34
CA GLY A 13 0.20 -7.61 -13.55
C GLY A 13 -0.37 -7.36 -12.16
N LEU A 14 -1.69 -7.24 -12.03
CA LEU A 14 -2.37 -7.00 -10.74
C LEU A 14 -2.47 -8.27 -9.87
N CYS A 15 -2.59 -9.46 -10.47
CA CYS A 15 -2.77 -10.74 -9.78
C CYS A 15 -1.48 -11.27 -9.18
N ILE A 16 -0.32 -10.99 -9.78
CA ILE A 16 0.98 -11.32 -9.18
C ILE A 16 1.15 -10.59 -7.84
N ALA A 17 0.64 -9.36 -7.72
CA ALA A 17 0.61 -8.64 -6.44
C ALA A 17 -0.45 -9.21 -5.45
N LEU A 18 -1.56 -9.78 -5.94
CA LEU A 18 -2.67 -10.25 -5.10
C LEU A 18 -2.44 -11.64 -4.45
N THR A 19 -1.51 -12.46 -4.96
CA THR A 19 -1.27 -13.81 -4.40
C THR A 19 -0.21 -13.87 -3.30
N ASN A 20 0.61 -12.83 -3.12
CA ASN A 20 1.80 -12.87 -2.24
C ASN A 20 1.63 -12.22 -0.85
N SER A 21 0.41 -11.86 -0.44
CA SER A 21 0.16 -11.35 0.91
C SER A 21 -0.42 -12.43 1.84
N PRO A 22 0.34 -13.02 2.78
CA PRO A 22 -0.20 -13.94 3.77
C PRO A 22 -1.14 -13.16 4.70
N THR A 23 -2.44 -13.39 4.56
CA THR A 23 -3.45 -12.77 5.44
C THR A 23 -3.98 -13.84 6.39
N MET A 24 -3.71 -13.67 7.69
CA MET A 24 -4.32 -14.46 8.77
C MET A 24 -5.84 -14.28 8.73
N LEU A 25 -6.56 -15.41 8.73
CA LEU A 25 -8.02 -15.47 8.68
C LEU A 25 -8.62 -15.24 10.08
N SER A 26 -9.46 -14.22 10.20
CA SER A 26 -10.43 -14.08 11.28
C SER A 26 -11.81 -13.99 10.61
N LEU A 27 -12.69 -14.94 10.92
CA LEU A 27 -14.06 -15.04 10.40
C LEU A 27 -15.01 -14.44 11.43
N GLY A 28 -15.64 -13.33 11.07
CA GLY A 28 -16.77 -12.76 11.79
C GLY A 28 -17.85 -12.34 10.80
N ALA A 29 -18.96 -13.08 10.77
CA ALA A 29 -20.13 -12.72 9.99
C ALA A 29 -20.88 -11.60 10.71
N GLY A 30 -20.90 -10.40 10.13
CA GLY A 30 -21.63 -9.24 10.63
C GLY A 30 -22.33 -8.54 9.48
N ILE A 31 -23.66 -8.52 9.55
CA ILE A 31 -24.53 -7.65 8.77
C ILE A 31 -24.13 -6.22 9.15
N TYR A 32 -23.59 -5.45 8.20
CA TYR A 32 -23.06 -4.10 8.45
C TYR A 32 -24.20 -3.16 8.86
N SER A 33 -24.28 -2.88 10.15
CA SER A 33 -25.04 -1.78 10.73
C SER A 33 -24.37 -0.46 10.35
N ASP A 34 -25.22 0.54 10.09
CA ASP A 34 -25.01 1.96 9.75
C ASP A 34 -24.12 2.79 10.69
N ASN A 35 -23.09 2.19 11.31
CA ASN A 35 -22.04 2.96 11.94
C ASN A 35 -21.04 3.43 10.89
N GLN A 36 -21.44 4.50 10.19
CA GLN A 36 -20.56 5.40 9.46
C GLN A 36 -19.53 5.99 10.45
N GLN A 37 -18.53 5.20 10.85
CA GLN A 37 -17.25 5.80 11.22
C GLN A 37 -16.83 6.64 10.01
N ALA A 38 -16.56 7.93 10.23
CA ALA A 38 -16.17 8.87 9.20
C ALA A 38 -14.99 8.28 8.41
N ASP A 39 -15.30 7.65 7.28
CA ASP A 39 -14.29 7.06 6.42
C ASP A 39 -13.40 8.19 5.93
N ALA A 40 -12.10 7.90 5.74
CA ALA A 40 -11.12 8.90 5.31
C ALA A 40 -11.50 9.58 3.97
N ILE A 41 -12.43 8.98 3.23
CA ILE A 41 -12.91 9.43 1.92
C ILE A 41 -14.41 9.72 2.05
N ALA A 42 -14.78 10.99 1.89
CA ALA A 42 -16.19 11.37 1.75
C ALA A 42 -16.70 10.90 0.38
N LEU A 43 -17.73 10.07 0.37
CA LEU A 43 -18.32 9.57 -0.87
C LEU A 43 -19.16 10.66 -1.54
N ASP A 44 -18.91 10.88 -2.83
CA ASP A 44 -19.74 11.75 -3.67
C ASP A 44 -20.87 10.91 -4.29
N PRO A 45 -22.15 11.15 -3.94
CA PRO A 45 -23.27 10.34 -4.43
C PRO A 45 -23.35 10.26 -5.95
N GLU A 46 -23.02 11.34 -6.66
CA GLU A 46 -23.07 11.37 -8.12
C GLU A 46 -21.96 10.51 -8.73
N VAL A 47 -20.76 10.57 -8.16
CA VAL A 47 -19.65 9.70 -8.58
C VAL A 47 -19.95 8.24 -8.24
N GLN A 48 -20.59 7.95 -7.10
CA GLN A 48 -20.97 6.59 -6.73
C GLN A 48 -22.06 6.00 -7.64
N GLN A 49 -23.02 6.83 -8.05
CA GLN A 49 -24.00 6.46 -9.06
C GLN A 49 -23.30 6.14 -10.39
N GLU A 50 -22.33 6.97 -10.78
CA GLU A 50 -21.59 6.78 -12.02
C GLU A 50 -20.68 5.54 -12.00
N ILE A 51 -20.00 5.26 -10.88
CA ILE A 51 -19.27 4.00 -10.67
C ILE A 51 -20.22 2.81 -10.82
N SER A 52 -21.40 2.88 -10.22
CA SER A 52 -22.39 1.81 -10.27
C SER A 52 -22.90 1.58 -11.70
N ARG A 53 -23.20 2.65 -12.45
CA ARG A 53 -23.58 2.60 -13.87
C ARG A 53 -22.48 1.94 -14.70
N THR A 54 -21.25 2.43 -14.55
CA THR A 54 -20.08 1.95 -15.28
C THR A 54 -19.80 0.46 -15.01
N VAL A 55 -19.84 0.05 -13.74
CA VAL A 55 -19.68 -1.35 -13.33
C VAL A 55 -20.79 -2.23 -13.90
N ALA A 56 -22.04 -1.77 -13.88
CA ALA A 56 -23.16 -2.51 -14.46
C ALA A 56 -23.00 -2.68 -15.98
N MET A 57 -22.59 -1.62 -16.69
CA MET A 57 -22.29 -1.67 -18.11
C MET A 57 -21.19 -2.69 -18.41
N LEU A 58 -20.05 -2.60 -17.72
CA LEU A 58 -18.89 -3.50 -17.88
C LEU A 58 -19.19 -4.97 -17.49
N SER A 59 -20.15 -5.19 -16.58
CA SER A 59 -20.52 -6.53 -16.11
C SER A 59 -21.57 -7.22 -16.97
N SER A 60 -22.21 -6.50 -17.90
CA SER A 60 -23.40 -6.95 -18.62
C SER A 60 -23.16 -8.09 -19.63
N GLY A 61 -21.92 -8.40 -20.00
CA GLY A 61 -21.60 -9.57 -20.83
C GLY A 61 -20.42 -9.39 -21.77
N THR A 62 -20.51 -9.98 -22.97
CA THR A 62 -19.48 -9.93 -24.03
C THR A 62 -19.49 -8.55 -24.67
N ILE A 63 -18.81 -7.60 -24.05
CA ILE A 63 -18.69 -6.23 -24.56
C ILE A 63 -17.47 -6.20 -25.51
N PRO A 64 -17.59 -5.61 -26.71
CA PRO A 64 -16.44 -5.35 -27.57
C PRO A 64 -15.36 -4.54 -26.83
N GLU A 65 -14.09 -4.82 -27.10
CA GLU A 65 -12.96 -4.16 -26.45
C GLU A 65 -13.00 -2.63 -26.59
N GLU A 66 -13.35 -2.13 -27.77
CA GLU A 66 -13.54 -0.71 -28.04
C GLU A 66 -14.61 -0.09 -27.13
N THR A 67 -15.71 -0.80 -26.89
CA THR A 67 -16.78 -0.35 -25.99
C THR A 67 -16.30 -0.30 -24.55
N VAL A 68 -15.44 -1.24 -24.12
CA VAL A 68 -14.81 -1.19 -22.78
C VAL A 68 -13.95 0.07 -22.63
N GLN A 69 -13.11 0.37 -23.62
CA GLN A 69 -12.27 1.57 -23.60
C GLN A 69 -13.12 2.84 -23.56
N ASN A 70 -14.15 2.93 -24.40
CA ASN A 70 -15.05 4.10 -24.44
C ASN A 70 -15.76 4.32 -23.10
N VAL A 71 -16.28 3.26 -22.48
CA VAL A 71 -16.95 3.35 -21.16
C VAL A 71 -15.98 3.82 -20.07
N VAL A 72 -14.74 3.33 -20.09
CA VAL A 72 -13.72 3.75 -19.12
C VAL A 72 -13.28 5.21 -19.36
N GLN A 73 -13.16 5.64 -20.62
CA GLN A 73 -12.83 7.02 -20.95
C GLN A 73 -13.96 7.99 -20.59
N GLU A 74 -15.21 7.60 -20.81
CA GLU A 74 -16.40 8.35 -20.37
C GLU A 74 -16.40 8.52 -18.85
N PHE A 75 -16.11 7.45 -18.10
CA PHE A 75 -15.97 7.50 -16.65
C PHE A 75 -14.85 8.46 -16.20
N LYS A 76 -13.68 8.41 -16.85
CA LYS A 76 -12.55 9.31 -16.55
C LYS A 76 -12.87 10.78 -16.83
N GLY A 77 -13.71 11.05 -17.83
CA GLY A 77 -14.18 12.40 -18.17
C GLY A 77 -15.36 12.89 -17.32
N PHE A 78 -15.83 12.11 -16.34
CA PHE A 78 -17.05 12.42 -15.61
C PHE A 78 -16.95 13.76 -14.86
N LYS A 79 -17.79 14.73 -15.26
CA LYS A 79 -17.95 16.06 -14.65
C LYS A 79 -16.62 16.80 -14.39
N ASN A 80 -15.61 16.60 -15.26
CA ASN A 80 -14.27 17.21 -15.11
C ASN A 80 -13.59 16.88 -13.77
N ARG A 81 -13.92 15.73 -13.17
CA ARG A 81 -13.22 15.24 -11.97
C ARG A 81 -11.81 14.81 -12.34
N THR A 82 -10.89 15.01 -11.41
CA THR A 82 -9.51 14.56 -11.55
C THR A 82 -9.40 13.05 -11.35
N SER A 83 -8.40 12.41 -11.96
CA SER A 83 -8.12 10.98 -11.74
C SER A 83 -7.86 10.68 -10.25
N GLN A 84 -7.27 11.63 -9.51
CA GLN A 84 -7.06 11.52 -8.06
C GLN A 84 -8.40 11.39 -7.30
N GLU A 85 -9.38 12.24 -7.60
CA GLU A 85 -10.70 12.18 -6.97
C GLU A 85 -11.42 10.88 -7.31
N LEU A 86 -11.45 10.50 -8.59
CA LEU A 86 -12.09 9.27 -9.04
C LEU A 86 -11.43 8.02 -8.44
N LEU A 87 -10.09 8.01 -8.34
CA LEU A 87 -9.33 6.92 -7.71
C LEU A 87 -9.79 6.68 -6.28
N LEU A 88 -9.90 7.73 -5.48
CA LEU A 88 -10.35 7.61 -4.08
C LEU A 88 -11.79 7.11 -3.98
N GLN A 89 -12.69 7.60 -4.84
CA GLN A 89 -14.09 7.15 -4.87
C GLN A 89 -14.22 5.65 -5.22
N VAL A 90 -13.43 5.17 -6.19
CA VAL A 90 -13.41 3.74 -6.57
C VAL A 90 -12.79 2.87 -5.46
N LEU A 91 -11.70 3.33 -4.83
CA LEU A 91 -11.05 2.61 -3.73
C LEU A 91 -11.96 2.44 -2.51
N ALA A 92 -12.83 3.40 -2.23
CA ALA A 92 -13.75 3.36 -1.10
C ALA A 92 -14.85 2.31 -1.25
N VAL A 93 -15.28 2.00 -2.47
CA VAL A 93 -16.33 0.98 -2.75
C VAL A 93 -15.78 -0.35 -3.27
N TYR A 94 -14.47 -0.51 -3.24
CA TYR A 94 -13.81 -1.76 -3.59
C TYR A 94 -14.10 -2.84 -2.54
N GLY A 95 -14.74 -3.93 -2.95
CA GLY A 95 -15.27 -4.94 -2.04
C GLY A 95 -14.19 -5.87 -1.49
N GLY A 96 -13.28 -6.33 -2.34
CA GLY A 96 -12.27 -7.30 -1.93
C GLY A 96 -12.77 -8.74 -2.11
N LYS A 97 -12.45 -9.65 -1.18
CA LYS A 97 -12.61 -11.10 -1.42
C LYS A 97 -14.05 -11.59 -1.31
N ASP A 98 -14.82 -11.08 -0.35
CA ASP A 98 -16.16 -11.60 -0.08
C ASP A 98 -17.17 -11.10 -1.13
N GLU A 99 -17.06 -9.85 -1.54
CA GLU A 99 -17.79 -9.26 -2.66
C GLU A 99 -17.40 -9.89 -3.98
N TYR A 100 -16.15 -10.31 -4.14
CA TYR A 100 -15.74 -11.04 -5.34
C TYR A 100 -16.40 -12.41 -5.40
N ARG A 101 -16.60 -13.08 -4.25
CA ARG A 101 -17.31 -14.36 -4.19
C ARG A 101 -18.79 -14.20 -4.51
N SER A 102 -19.43 -13.11 -4.07
CA SER A 102 -20.84 -12.86 -4.34
C SER A 102 -21.10 -12.34 -5.75
N ASN A 103 -20.23 -11.49 -6.30
CA ASN A 103 -20.36 -10.93 -7.64
C ASN A 103 -18.98 -10.70 -8.32
N PRO A 104 -18.37 -11.77 -8.88
CA PRO A 104 -17.03 -11.69 -9.45
C PRO A 104 -16.93 -10.73 -10.64
N LYS A 105 -17.99 -10.62 -11.46
CA LYS A 105 -18.00 -9.73 -12.64
C LYS A 105 -17.97 -8.25 -12.23
N ALA A 106 -18.76 -7.87 -11.24
CA ALA A 106 -18.78 -6.51 -10.73
C ALA A 106 -17.42 -6.13 -10.12
N GLU A 107 -16.85 -7.00 -9.29
CA GLU A 107 -15.52 -6.74 -8.71
C GLU A 107 -14.41 -6.71 -9.76
N MET A 108 -14.45 -7.55 -10.79
CA MET A 108 -13.52 -7.45 -11.93
C MET A 108 -13.66 -6.11 -12.66
N SER A 109 -14.89 -5.62 -12.86
CA SER A 109 -15.14 -4.32 -13.48
C SER A 109 -14.58 -3.16 -12.64
N LYS A 110 -14.73 -3.22 -11.31
CA LYS A 110 -14.09 -2.25 -10.39
C LYS A 110 -12.56 -2.29 -10.49
N ARG A 111 -11.96 -3.49 -10.58
CA ARG A 111 -10.51 -3.63 -10.78
C ARG A 111 -10.04 -3.04 -12.10
N LEU A 112 -10.84 -3.20 -13.15
CA LEU A 112 -10.54 -2.61 -14.45
C LEU A 112 -10.55 -1.08 -14.38
N LEU A 113 -11.55 -0.48 -13.74
CA LEU A 113 -11.60 0.97 -13.50
C LEU A 113 -10.40 1.44 -12.68
N LEU A 114 -10.12 0.76 -11.57
CA LEU A 114 -8.99 1.08 -10.70
C LEU A 114 -7.66 1.01 -11.48
N SER A 115 -7.42 -0.08 -12.22
CA SER A 115 -6.21 -0.25 -13.02
C SER A 115 -6.08 0.85 -14.07
N SER A 116 -7.18 1.20 -14.74
CA SER A 116 -7.16 2.24 -15.76
C SER A 116 -6.89 3.63 -15.18
N LEU A 117 -7.41 3.96 -14.00
CA LEU A 117 -7.11 5.22 -13.30
C LEU A 117 -5.63 5.28 -12.89
N LEU A 118 -5.09 4.19 -12.34
CA LEU A 118 -3.70 4.13 -11.91
C LEU A 118 -2.71 4.24 -13.09
N GLN A 119 -3.07 3.72 -14.27
CA GLN A 119 -2.23 3.81 -15.48
C GLN A 119 -2.05 5.24 -16.00
N ASP A 120 -3.02 6.13 -15.75
CA ASP A 120 -2.96 7.53 -16.19
C ASP A 120 -2.22 8.43 -15.19
N MET A 121 -1.85 7.90 -14.03
CA MET A 121 -1.25 8.66 -12.94
C MET A 121 0.24 8.35 -12.81
N THR A 122 1.03 9.36 -12.41
CA THR A 122 2.41 9.11 -12.03
C THR A 122 2.46 8.36 -10.71
N SER A 123 3.54 7.60 -10.47
CA SER A 123 3.79 6.94 -9.18
C SER A 123 3.69 7.93 -8.00
N PHE A 124 4.19 9.17 -8.19
CA PHE A 124 4.11 10.21 -7.18
C PHE A 124 2.68 10.67 -6.93
N ASP A 125 1.88 10.91 -7.97
CA ASP A 125 0.48 11.34 -7.82
C ASP A 125 -0.36 10.29 -7.09
N ILE A 126 -0.11 9.00 -7.35
CA ILE A 126 -0.78 7.91 -6.64
C ILE A 126 -0.43 7.97 -5.15
N VAL A 127 0.86 8.04 -4.80
CA VAL A 127 1.29 8.11 -3.39
C VAL A 127 0.79 9.38 -2.71
N ALA A 128 0.83 10.54 -3.38
CA ALA A 128 0.37 11.81 -2.84
C ALA A 128 -1.15 11.83 -2.61
N SER A 129 -1.92 11.11 -3.43
CA SER A 129 -3.38 10.99 -3.29
C SER A 129 -3.77 9.97 -2.22
N VAL A 130 -3.13 8.81 -2.23
CA VAL A 130 -3.47 7.66 -1.37
C VAL A 130 -2.86 7.79 0.02
N GLY A 131 -1.65 8.34 0.14
CA GLY A 131 -0.87 8.45 1.38
C GLY A 131 -1.63 9.13 2.53
N PRO A 132 -2.18 10.34 2.35
CA PRO A 132 -2.98 11.00 3.39
C PRO A 132 -4.17 10.17 3.85
N LYS A 133 -4.86 9.52 2.90
CA LYS A 133 -6.04 8.70 3.20
C LYS A 133 -5.66 7.40 3.90
N TYR A 134 -4.51 6.82 3.54
CA TYR A 134 -3.96 5.65 4.20
C TYR A 134 -3.59 5.94 5.67
N GLU A 135 -3.05 7.13 5.94
CA GLU A 135 -2.75 7.60 7.30
C GLU A 135 -4.02 7.72 8.15
N GLN A 136 -5.10 8.24 7.56
CA GLN A 136 -6.37 8.52 8.24
C GLN A 136 -7.31 7.32 8.34
N ALA A 137 -7.18 6.33 7.44
CA ALA A 137 -8.11 5.20 7.38
C ALA A 137 -8.12 4.40 8.70
N ILE A 138 -9.30 4.29 9.30
CA ILE A 138 -9.60 3.44 10.46
C ILE A 138 -10.21 2.12 9.98
N ASN A 139 -11.09 2.19 8.96
CA ASN A 139 -11.74 1.05 8.35
C ASN A 139 -10.70 0.09 7.73
N PRO A 140 -10.59 -1.16 8.22
CA PRO A 140 -9.60 -2.13 7.73
C PRO A 140 -9.78 -2.48 6.24
N LYS A 141 -11.03 -2.46 5.75
CA LYS A 141 -11.35 -2.75 4.35
C LYS A 141 -10.82 -1.64 3.44
N LEU A 142 -11.12 -0.39 3.77
CA LEU A 142 -10.58 0.77 3.05
C LEU A 142 -9.05 0.81 3.11
N GLN A 143 -8.47 0.57 4.30
CA GLN A 143 -7.01 0.52 4.46
C GLN A 143 -6.37 -0.52 3.55
N LYS A 144 -7.01 -1.68 3.38
CA LYS A 144 -6.55 -2.73 2.46
C LYS A 144 -6.63 -2.28 1.00
N SER A 145 -7.71 -1.63 0.59
CA SER A 145 -7.85 -1.08 -0.77
C SER A 145 -6.79 -0.01 -1.06
N LEU A 146 -6.58 0.92 -0.14
CA LEU A 146 -5.53 1.95 -0.24
C LEU A 146 -4.14 1.32 -0.31
N ARG A 147 -3.87 0.30 0.51
CA ARG A 147 -2.63 -0.48 0.44
C ARG A 147 -2.44 -1.11 -0.93
N HIS A 148 -3.48 -1.67 -1.53
CA HIS A 148 -3.37 -2.25 -2.88
C HIS A 148 -2.95 -1.22 -3.93
N ALA A 149 -3.45 0.02 -3.85
CA ALA A 149 -2.98 1.09 -4.73
C ALA A 149 -1.49 1.40 -4.49
N LEU A 150 -1.04 1.46 -3.23
CA LEU A 150 0.38 1.63 -2.91
C LEU A 150 1.24 0.47 -3.42
N ASP A 151 0.76 -0.77 -3.34
CA ASP A 151 1.45 -1.95 -3.86
C ASP A 151 1.68 -1.85 -5.39
N THR A 152 0.75 -1.25 -6.15
CA THR A 152 0.96 -1.04 -7.60
C THR A 152 2.10 -0.09 -7.92
N VAL A 153 2.40 0.83 -6.99
CA VAL A 153 3.53 1.75 -7.11
C VAL A 153 4.82 1.07 -6.67
N ALA A 154 4.80 0.45 -5.48
CA ALA A 154 5.98 -0.19 -4.92
C ALA A 154 6.48 -1.37 -5.78
N PHE A 155 5.58 -2.20 -6.30
CA PHE A 155 5.93 -3.42 -7.03
C PHE A 155 5.59 -3.30 -8.52
N LYS A 156 5.81 -2.11 -9.10
CA LYS A 156 5.53 -1.84 -10.51
C LYS A 156 6.20 -2.89 -11.41
N ASN A 157 5.49 -3.30 -12.47
CA ASN A 157 5.93 -4.34 -13.41
C ASN A 157 6.21 -5.72 -12.80
N GLY A 158 5.69 -6.01 -11.61
CA GLY A 158 5.91 -7.30 -10.94
C GLY A 158 7.32 -7.46 -10.37
N ASN A 159 8.04 -6.34 -10.15
CA ASN A 159 9.33 -6.37 -9.48
C ASN A 159 9.21 -7.02 -8.10
N VAL A 160 10.14 -7.93 -7.78
CA VAL A 160 10.23 -8.57 -6.47
C VAL A 160 10.68 -7.56 -5.41
N ASP A 161 11.61 -6.68 -5.80
CA ASP A 161 12.11 -5.61 -4.94
C ASP A 161 11.25 -4.36 -5.09
N PRO A 162 10.77 -3.78 -3.98
CA PRO A 162 9.93 -2.60 -4.05
C PRO A 162 10.76 -1.36 -4.44
N ASP A 163 10.21 -0.56 -5.34
CA ASP A 163 10.67 0.78 -5.67
C ASP A 163 9.97 1.80 -4.74
N PHE A 164 10.78 2.51 -3.96
CA PHE A 164 10.29 3.51 -3.01
C PHE A 164 10.61 4.95 -3.41
N ASP A 165 10.98 5.23 -4.67
CA ASP A 165 11.36 6.58 -5.08
C ASP A 165 10.20 7.58 -4.96
N ALA A 166 8.99 7.19 -5.39
CA ALA A 166 7.78 8.00 -5.23
C ALA A 166 7.40 8.20 -3.75
N PHE A 167 7.58 7.18 -2.92
CA PHE A 167 7.34 7.23 -1.48
C PHE A 167 8.32 8.17 -0.78
N SER A 168 9.60 8.09 -1.17
CA SER A 168 10.67 8.92 -0.62
C SER A 168 10.44 10.38 -0.96
N SER A 169 10.06 10.68 -2.20
CA SER A 169 9.71 12.03 -2.65
C SER A 169 8.55 12.61 -1.83
N TYR A 170 7.52 11.82 -1.55
CA TYR A 170 6.40 12.25 -0.73
C TYR A 170 6.79 12.44 0.75
N ILE A 171 7.61 11.55 1.31
CA ILE A 171 8.07 11.66 2.71
C ILE A 171 9.00 12.87 2.89
N GLU A 172 9.89 13.16 1.93
CA GLU A 172 10.76 14.35 1.96
C GLU A 172 9.94 15.64 2.07
N GLN A 173 8.85 15.76 1.29
CA GLN A 173 7.93 16.89 1.37
C GLN A 173 7.22 17.00 2.73
N ASN A 174 7.17 15.90 3.50
CA ASN A 174 6.51 15.81 4.80
C ASN A 174 7.49 15.51 5.94
N LYS A 175 8.79 15.77 5.77
CA LYS A 175 9.84 15.28 6.70
C LYS A 175 9.73 15.75 8.15
N ASN A 176 9.09 16.89 8.39
CA ASN A 176 8.86 17.41 9.74
C ASN A 176 7.80 16.60 10.50
N ARG A 177 6.91 15.90 9.78
CA ARG A 177 5.87 15.05 10.33
C ARG A 177 5.64 13.88 9.37
N PRO A 178 6.57 12.91 9.30
CA PRO A 178 6.48 11.84 8.32
C PRO A 178 5.19 11.01 8.52
N PRO A 179 4.52 10.61 7.43
CA PRO A 179 3.31 9.78 7.48
C PRO A 179 3.63 8.40 8.07
N GLN A 180 3.27 8.18 9.33
CA GLN A 180 3.75 7.04 10.11
C GLN A 180 3.29 5.70 9.55
N LYS A 181 2.02 5.58 9.12
CA LYS A 181 1.52 4.33 8.52
C LYS A 181 2.20 4.06 7.17
N LEU A 182 2.51 5.09 6.39
CA LEU A 182 3.21 4.93 5.11
C LEU A 182 4.67 4.47 5.32
N VAL A 183 5.38 5.06 6.29
CA VAL A 183 6.72 4.59 6.68
C VAL A 183 6.65 3.14 7.17
N ALA A 184 5.71 2.82 8.05
CA ALA A 184 5.52 1.46 8.54
C ALA A 184 5.21 0.47 7.40
N TYR A 185 4.44 0.89 6.39
CA TYR A 185 4.18 0.12 5.18
C TYR A 185 5.49 -0.18 4.42
N MET A 186 6.34 0.82 4.17
CA MET A 186 7.61 0.63 3.45
C MET A 186 8.50 -0.41 4.15
N TYR A 187 8.71 -0.26 5.46
CA TYR A 187 9.48 -1.21 6.24
C TYR A 187 8.83 -2.60 6.31
N GLY A 188 7.49 -2.64 6.38
CA GLY A 188 6.73 -3.88 6.35
C GLY A 188 6.87 -4.64 5.03
N CYS A 189 7.05 -3.93 3.91
CA CYS A 189 7.36 -4.52 2.61
C CYS A 189 8.81 -5.01 2.58
N ASN A 190 9.79 -4.10 2.67
CA ASN A 190 11.21 -4.42 2.63
C ASN A 190 11.99 -3.47 3.57
N PRO A 191 12.42 -3.94 4.76
CA PRO A 191 13.14 -3.10 5.73
C PRO A 191 14.42 -2.49 5.16
N GLN A 192 15.14 -3.24 4.32
CA GLN A 192 16.41 -2.81 3.76
C GLN A 192 16.23 -1.66 2.76
N ALA A 193 15.34 -1.82 1.78
CA ALA A 193 15.03 -0.79 0.81
C ALA A 193 14.42 0.47 1.48
N ALA A 194 13.58 0.26 2.49
CA ALA A 194 13.03 1.35 3.29
C ALA A 194 14.13 2.11 4.06
N ALA A 195 15.07 1.41 4.70
CA ALA A 195 16.16 2.05 5.43
C ALA A 195 17.07 2.89 4.51
N LEU A 196 17.37 2.40 3.29
CA LEU A 196 18.12 3.16 2.28
C LEU A 196 17.36 4.42 1.85
N SER A 197 16.05 4.28 1.60
CA SER A 197 15.17 5.41 1.29
C SER A 197 15.17 6.46 2.40
N MET A 198 15.10 6.04 3.66
CA MET A 198 15.13 6.93 4.81
C MET A 198 16.50 7.58 5.02
N ALA A 199 17.59 6.87 4.73
CA ALA A 199 18.94 7.45 4.76
C ALA A 199 19.12 8.56 3.71
N ARG A 200 18.51 8.45 2.53
CA ARG A 200 18.49 9.52 1.51
C ARG A 200 17.78 10.79 2.00
N ILE A 201 16.70 10.62 2.75
CA ILE A 201 15.81 11.71 3.21
C ILE A 201 16.39 12.41 4.43
N TYR A 202 16.88 11.64 5.41
CA TYR A 202 17.29 12.15 6.72
C TYR A 202 18.80 12.14 6.95
N GLY A 203 19.57 11.41 6.14
CA GLY A 203 21.03 11.35 6.21
C GLY A 203 21.69 12.34 5.26
N ASP A 204 23.01 12.39 5.33
CA ASP A 204 23.82 13.02 4.28
C ASP A 204 24.06 12.03 3.13
N LYS A 205 24.70 12.50 2.05
CA LYS A 205 25.01 11.66 0.88
C LYS A 205 25.88 10.44 1.24
N ASP A 206 26.72 10.58 2.25
CA ASP A 206 27.63 9.52 2.69
C ASP A 206 26.90 8.44 3.52
N ALA A 207 25.85 8.83 4.25
CA ALA A 207 25.06 7.93 5.09
C ALA A 207 24.39 6.82 4.26
N GLU A 208 23.85 7.13 3.09
CA GLU A 208 23.24 6.11 2.22
C GLU A 208 24.30 5.10 1.73
N ALA A 209 25.43 5.59 1.23
CA ALA A 209 26.50 4.73 0.69
C ALA A 209 27.11 3.84 1.78
N ASP A 210 27.36 4.41 2.97
CA ASP A 210 27.79 3.67 4.16
C ASP A 210 26.77 2.59 4.54
N LEU A 211 25.47 2.94 4.55
CA LEU A 211 24.39 2.00 4.85
C LEU A 211 24.37 0.83 3.86
N ALA A 212 24.42 1.14 2.55
CA ALA A 212 24.39 0.15 1.48
C ALA A 212 25.57 -0.82 1.57
N ASN A 213 26.76 -0.33 1.96
CA ASN A 213 27.92 -1.18 2.17
C ASN A 213 27.79 -2.06 3.42
N LYS A 214 27.28 -1.51 4.53
CA LYS A 214 27.05 -2.27 5.77
C LYS A 214 26.05 -3.39 5.58
N LEU A 215 24.98 -3.15 4.82
CA LEU A 215 23.91 -4.12 4.57
C LEU A 215 24.36 -5.38 3.80
N LYS A 216 25.57 -5.39 3.22
CA LYS A 216 26.16 -6.57 2.57
C LYS A 216 26.83 -7.55 3.55
N ASN A 217 27.03 -7.14 4.80
CA ASN A 217 27.74 -7.92 5.82
C ASN A 217 26.81 -8.89 6.57
N ASP A 218 27.37 -9.58 7.57
CA ASP A 218 26.62 -10.44 8.48
C ASP A 218 25.41 -9.70 9.10
N PRO A 219 24.17 -10.23 8.96
CA PRO A 219 22.98 -9.57 9.46
C PRO A 219 23.02 -9.26 10.96
N LYS A 220 23.62 -10.11 11.81
CA LYS A 220 23.67 -9.84 13.27
C LYS A 220 24.58 -8.66 13.57
N ALA A 221 25.75 -8.60 12.95
CA ALA A 221 26.67 -7.46 13.09
C ALA A 221 26.03 -6.14 12.63
N VAL A 222 25.26 -6.18 11.53
CA VAL A 222 24.51 -5.02 11.02
C VAL A 222 23.47 -4.55 12.04
N LEU A 223 22.69 -5.46 12.62
CA LEU A 223 21.67 -5.10 13.61
C LEU A 223 22.27 -4.41 14.85
N GLN A 224 23.39 -4.92 15.36
CA GLN A 224 24.10 -4.31 16.50
C GLN A 224 24.58 -2.89 16.18
N THR A 225 25.14 -2.71 14.98
CA THR A 225 25.59 -1.41 14.49
C THR A 225 24.42 -0.42 14.40
N PHE A 226 23.31 -0.83 13.79
CA PHE A 226 22.14 0.04 13.57
C PHE A 226 21.39 0.34 14.86
N ALA A 227 21.35 -0.59 15.81
CA ALA A 227 20.72 -0.37 17.11
C ALA A 227 21.43 0.70 17.93
N SER A 228 22.69 1.00 17.60
CA SER A 228 23.50 2.02 18.28
C SER A 228 23.47 3.39 17.59
N ARG A 229 22.83 3.49 16.43
CA ARG A 229 22.63 4.77 15.73
C ARG A 229 21.60 5.64 16.46
N SER A 230 21.79 6.95 16.42
CA SER A 230 20.85 7.94 17.00
C SER A 230 19.59 8.12 16.16
N GLU A 231 19.61 7.70 14.92
CA GLU A 231 18.55 7.84 13.94
C GLU A 231 17.44 6.81 14.19
N TRP A 232 16.21 7.29 14.38
CA TRP A 232 15.06 6.44 14.66
C TRP A 232 14.79 5.45 13.50
N TRP A 233 14.99 5.87 12.25
CA TRP A 233 14.74 5.00 11.09
C TRP A 233 15.73 3.83 11.03
N ALA A 234 16.96 4.00 11.52
CA ALA A 234 17.93 2.92 11.62
C ALA A 234 17.53 1.91 12.71
N ARG A 235 16.99 2.38 13.83
CA ARG A 235 16.49 1.50 14.90
C ARG A 235 15.17 0.81 14.54
N LEU A 236 14.33 1.44 13.72
CA LEU A 236 13.14 0.80 13.13
C LEU A 236 13.51 -0.35 12.18
N TYR A 237 14.60 -0.19 11.40
CA TYR A 237 15.15 -1.30 10.59
C TYR A 237 15.46 -2.51 11.48
N VAL A 238 16.13 -2.30 12.63
CA VAL A 238 16.47 -3.39 13.55
C VAL A 238 15.20 -4.10 14.06
N ALA A 239 14.20 -3.33 14.49
CA ALA A 239 12.95 -3.88 15.01
C ALA A 239 12.21 -4.73 13.94
N GLU A 240 12.09 -4.22 12.72
CA GLU A 240 11.38 -4.92 11.63
C GLU A 240 12.17 -6.13 11.11
N MET A 241 13.51 -6.08 11.10
CA MET A 241 14.35 -7.24 10.76
C MET A 241 14.17 -8.39 11.76
N MET A 242 14.18 -8.11 13.07
CA MET A 242 13.93 -9.14 14.10
C MET A 242 12.49 -9.67 14.09
N LYS A 243 11.52 -8.84 13.69
CA LYS A 243 10.13 -9.26 13.50
C LYS A 243 9.96 -10.20 12.32
N LYS A 244 10.66 -9.95 11.21
CA LYS A 244 10.66 -10.83 10.02
C LYS A 244 11.54 -12.07 10.17
N ASN A 245 12.60 -12.00 10.97
CA ASN A 245 13.58 -13.06 11.15
C ASN A 245 13.75 -13.41 12.64
N PRO A 246 12.92 -14.32 13.19
CA PRO A 246 12.96 -14.68 14.61
C PRO A 246 14.34 -15.15 15.12
N GLN A 247 15.15 -15.76 14.26
CA GLN A 247 16.53 -16.20 14.54
C GLN A 247 17.52 -15.04 14.77
N LEU A 248 17.15 -13.82 14.40
CA LEU A 248 17.94 -12.60 14.64
C LEU A 248 17.51 -11.88 15.93
N ARG A 249 16.50 -12.41 16.66
CA ARG A 249 16.08 -11.82 17.93
C ARG A 249 17.20 -11.95 18.95
N ASP A 250 17.53 -10.82 19.55
CA ASP A 250 18.52 -10.69 20.60
C ASP A 250 17.91 -9.95 21.80
N VAL A 251 18.08 -10.49 23.01
CA VAL A 251 17.43 -9.95 24.21
C VAL A 251 17.94 -8.53 24.51
N SER A 252 19.25 -8.29 24.36
CA SER A 252 19.85 -6.98 24.61
C SER A 252 19.36 -5.93 23.62
N LEU A 253 19.16 -6.30 22.35
CA LEU A 253 18.59 -5.41 21.34
C LEU A 253 17.12 -5.07 21.64
N ILE A 254 16.33 -6.05 22.06
CA ILE A 254 14.92 -5.84 22.40
C ILE A 254 14.79 -4.91 23.62
N GLU A 255 15.59 -5.12 24.66
CA GLU A 255 15.63 -4.25 25.84
C GLU A 255 15.99 -2.81 25.45
N LYS A 256 17.01 -2.63 24.61
CA LYS A 256 17.40 -1.32 24.10
C LYS A 256 16.29 -0.62 23.32
N LEU A 257 15.65 -1.34 22.39
CA LEU A 257 14.57 -0.79 21.55
C LEU A 257 13.27 -0.54 22.33
N THR A 258 13.05 -1.23 23.45
CA THR A 258 11.90 -1.00 24.33
C THR A 258 11.93 0.40 24.94
N GLN A 259 13.13 0.96 25.17
CA GLN A 259 13.32 2.31 25.70
C GLN A 259 13.25 3.41 24.63
N ASP A 260 13.08 3.05 23.36
CA ASP A 260 13.05 4.01 22.27
C ASP A 260 11.80 4.92 22.35
N PRO A 261 11.93 6.25 22.19
CA PRO A 261 10.79 7.16 22.22
C PRO A 261 9.89 7.09 20.97
N HIS A 262 10.39 6.60 19.85
CA HIS A 262 9.71 6.68 18.57
C HIS A 262 8.50 5.71 18.51
N PRO A 263 7.29 6.19 18.16
CA PRO A 263 6.06 5.39 18.25
C PRO A 263 6.07 4.15 17.35
N LEU A 264 6.65 4.23 16.15
CA LEU A 264 6.74 3.06 15.25
C LEU A 264 7.60 1.95 15.85
N ILE A 265 8.71 2.29 16.51
CA ILE A 265 9.61 1.28 17.11
C ILE A 265 8.90 0.60 18.27
N ARG A 266 8.28 1.38 19.17
CA ARG A 266 7.49 0.84 20.29
C ARG A 266 6.41 -0.11 19.81
N LYS A 267 5.64 0.28 18.79
CA LYS A 267 4.61 -0.56 18.18
C LYS A 267 5.19 -1.87 17.64
N THR A 268 6.26 -1.81 16.85
CA THR A 268 6.91 -3.01 16.31
C THR A 268 7.45 -3.94 17.40
N ILE A 269 7.98 -3.41 18.50
CA ILE A 269 8.44 -4.21 19.64
C ILE A 269 7.29 -4.90 20.37
N VAL A 270 6.15 -4.22 20.56
CA VAL A 270 4.92 -4.84 21.11
C VAL A 270 4.48 -6.02 20.23
N GLU A 271 4.44 -5.83 18.91
CA GLU A 271 4.09 -6.89 17.96
C GLU A 271 5.09 -8.05 17.96
N LEU A 272 6.38 -7.76 18.14
CA LEU A 272 7.44 -8.76 18.23
C LEU A 272 7.27 -9.64 19.47
N ASN A 273 6.93 -9.04 20.62
CA ASN A 273 6.71 -9.74 21.88
C ASN A 273 5.41 -10.53 21.91
N ALA A 274 4.37 -10.10 21.18
CA ALA A 274 3.11 -10.83 21.04
C ALA A 274 3.24 -12.14 20.22
N LYS A 275 4.36 -12.34 19.50
CA LYS A 275 4.65 -13.53 18.68
C LYS A 275 5.72 -14.45 19.31
N ARG A 276 5.78 -14.51 20.64
CA ARG A 276 6.57 -15.50 21.38
C ARG A 276 5.66 -16.64 21.80
#